data_AF-C3Z723-F1
#
_entry.id   AF-C3Z723-F1
#
_cell.length_a   1.000
_cell.length_b   1.000
_cell.length_c   1.000
_cell.angle_alpha   90.00
_cell.angle_beta   90.00
_cell.angle_gamma   90.00
#
_symmetry.space_group_name_H-M   'P 1'
#
loop_
_entity.id
_entity.type
_entity.pdbx_description
1 polymer ?
#
loop_
_entity_poly.entity_id
_entity_poly.type
_entity_poly.pdbx_seq_one_letter_code
_entity_poly.pdbx_strand_id
1 'polypeptide(L)'
;LFLFTALERKLLSRRPRDVLVNQGIMPPLKSPIAFHEQMKSLERAKTGDLLQRKIRLRPDRQELIQQHILQDTNIAPSLQANQNKLKRARLADDLNDKLAQRPGPLELVEKNVL
;
A
#
# COMPACT_ATOMS: atom_id res chain seq x y z
N LEU A 1 -44.80 -27.36 27.01
CA LEU A 1 -44.17 -26.31 26.18
C LEU A 1 -42.79 -25.87 26.71
N PHE A 2 -41.99 -26.75 27.32
CA PHE A 2 -40.75 -26.33 28.02
C PHE A 2 -39.58 -27.32 27.90
N LEU A 3 -39.37 -27.96 26.74
CA LEU A 3 -38.17 -28.77 26.53
C LEU A 3 -37.65 -28.58 25.11
N PHE A 4 -37.12 -27.39 24.82
CA PHE A 4 -36.01 -27.33 23.88
C PHE A 4 -34.81 -27.96 24.59
N THR A 5 -34.32 -29.07 24.06
CA THR A 5 -33.15 -29.75 24.62
C THR A 5 -31.92 -28.83 24.45
N ALA A 6 -30.90 -28.96 25.30
CA ALA A 6 -29.72 -28.09 25.24
C ALA A 6 -29.02 -28.11 23.86
N LEU A 7 -29.14 -29.23 23.14
CA LEU A 7 -28.62 -29.41 21.79
C LEU A 7 -29.33 -28.51 20.77
N GLU A 8 -30.66 -28.47 20.77
CA GLU A 8 -31.43 -27.68 19.82
C GLU A 8 -31.12 -26.18 19.95
N ARG A 9 -30.96 -25.68 21.19
CA ARG A 9 -30.50 -24.28 21.43
C ARG A 9 -29.12 -24.01 20.84
N LYS A 10 -28.17 -24.96 20.97
CA LYS A 10 -26.81 -24.84 20.42
C LYS A 10 -26.80 -24.91 18.88
N LEU A 11 -27.70 -25.69 18.28
CA LEU A 11 -27.81 -25.79 16.83
C LEU A 11 -28.44 -24.53 16.22
N LEU A 12 -29.43 -23.91 16.87
CA LEU A 12 -30.03 -22.65 16.40
C LEU A 12 -29.06 -21.46 16.52
N SER A 13 -28.24 -21.44 17.56
CA SER A 13 -27.24 -20.38 17.79
C SER A 13 -25.90 -20.62 17.08
N ARG A 14 -25.78 -21.66 16.24
CA ARG A 14 -24.51 -21.96 15.56
C ARG A 14 -24.21 -20.92 14.49
N ARG A 15 -22.94 -20.57 14.36
CA ARG A 15 -22.45 -19.74 13.26
C ARG A 15 -22.53 -20.52 11.94
N PRO A 16 -22.91 -19.87 10.82
CA PRO A 16 -22.88 -20.53 9.51
C PRO A 16 -21.44 -20.87 9.13
N ARG A 17 -21.27 -21.93 8.35
CA ARG A 17 -19.94 -22.45 8.02
C ARG A 17 -19.07 -21.44 7.27
N ASP A 18 -19.65 -20.61 6.41
CA ASP A 18 -18.91 -19.58 5.67
C ASP A 18 -18.23 -18.58 6.62
N VAL A 19 -18.91 -18.22 7.72
CA VAL A 19 -18.32 -17.35 8.75
C VAL A 19 -17.14 -18.04 9.43
N LEU A 20 -17.23 -19.35 9.69
CA LEU A 20 -16.13 -20.12 10.29
C LEU A 20 -14.92 -20.23 9.35
N VAL A 21 -15.15 -20.40 8.05
CA VAL A 21 -14.09 -20.41 7.02
C VAL A 21 -13.42 -19.04 6.92
N ASN A 22 -14.20 -17.97 6.85
CA ASN A 22 -13.67 -16.60 6.78
C ASN A 22 -12.86 -16.21 8.02
N GLN A 23 -13.17 -16.79 9.18
CA GLN A 23 -12.41 -16.62 10.43
C GLN A 23 -11.20 -17.56 10.53
N GLY A 24 -10.96 -18.42 9.55
CA GLY A 24 -9.84 -19.39 9.55
C GLY A 24 -10.02 -20.55 10.55
N ILE A 25 -11.24 -20.79 11.03
CA ILE A 25 -11.56 -21.89 11.96
C ILE A 25 -11.75 -23.21 11.20
N MET A 26 -12.32 -23.15 9.99
CA MET A 26 -12.64 -24.32 9.15
C MET A 26 -11.98 -24.21 7.76
N PRO A 27 -11.63 -25.33 7.12
CA PRO A 27 -11.10 -25.32 5.76
C PRO A 27 -12.18 -24.89 4.74
N PRO A 28 -11.77 -24.28 3.62
CA PRO A 28 -12.69 -23.83 2.56
C PRO A 28 -13.59 -24.95 2.04
N LEU A 29 -14.85 -24.61 1.74
CA LEU A 29 -15.84 -25.55 1.20
C LEU A 29 -15.42 -26.22 -0.10
N LYS A 30 -14.63 -25.51 -0.92
CA LYS A 30 -14.17 -25.95 -2.24
C LYS A 30 -12.93 -26.84 -2.18
N SER A 31 -12.23 -26.89 -1.03
CA SER A 31 -11.05 -27.74 -0.86
C SER A 31 -11.46 -29.11 -0.30
N PRO A 32 -11.05 -30.23 -0.91
CA PRO A 32 -11.23 -31.55 -0.33
C PRO A 32 -10.57 -31.63 1.05
N ILE A 33 -11.32 -32.09 2.07
CA ILE A 33 -10.85 -32.14 3.46
C ILE A 33 -9.60 -33.03 3.59
N ALA A 34 -9.56 -34.16 2.87
CA ALA A 34 -8.46 -35.12 2.91
C ALA A 34 -7.11 -34.54 2.47
N PHE A 35 -7.12 -33.50 1.63
CA PHE A 35 -5.92 -32.91 1.04
C PHE A 35 -5.67 -31.47 1.51
N HIS A 36 -6.41 -30.98 2.51
CA HIS A 36 -6.31 -29.59 2.92
C HIS A 36 -4.89 -29.20 3.36
N GLU A 37 -4.22 -30.06 4.14
CA GLU A 37 -2.83 -29.81 4.59
C GLU A 37 -1.82 -29.82 3.44
N GLN A 38 -1.96 -30.73 2.47
CA GLN A 38 -1.12 -30.79 1.28
C GLN A 38 -1.31 -29.55 0.41
N MET A 39 -2.56 -29.11 0.22
CA MET A 39 -2.88 -27.87 -0.50
C MET A 39 -2.28 -26.65 0.19
N LYS A 40 -2.46 -26.53 1.51
CA LYS A 40 -1.89 -25.45 2.32
C LYS A 40 -0.36 -25.43 2.26
N SER A 41 0.28 -26.60 2.32
CA SER A 41 1.73 -26.73 2.17
C SER A 41 2.19 -26.28 0.79
N LEU A 42 1.48 -26.68 -0.27
CA LEU A 42 1.77 -26.25 -1.64
C LEU A 42 1.59 -24.73 -1.82
N GLU A 43 0.53 -24.14 -1.28
CA GLU A 43 0.29 -22.69 -1.29
C GLU A 43 1.39 -21.93 -0.55
N ARG A 44 1.86 -22.48 0.59
CA ARG A 44 2.98 -21.92 1.33
C ARG A 44 4.28 -21.99 0.54
N ALA A 45 4.57 -23.13 -0.09
CA ALA A 45 5.75 -23.31 -0.94
C ALA A 45 5.75 -22.33 -2.12
N LYS A 46 4.63 -22.23 -2.85
CA LYS A 46 4.44 -21.28 -3.96
C LYS A 46 4.66 -19.84 -3.51
N THR A 47 4.08 -19.46 -2.37
CA THR A 47 4.30 -18.13 -1.77
C THR A 47 5.76 -17.91 -1.41
N GLY A 48 6.41 -18.93 -0.84
CA GLY A 48 7.84 -18.92 -0.52
C GLY A 48 8.72 -18.67 -1.74
N ASP A 49 8.51 -19.43 -2.82
CA ASP A 49 9.28 -19.30 -4.06
C ASP A 49 9.08 -17.92 -4.70
N LEU A 50 7.83 -17.43 -4.71
CA LEU A 50 7.50 -16.08 -5.20
C LEU A 50 8.23 -15.00 -4.41
N LEU A 51 8.23 -15.09 -3.08
CA LEU A 51 8.90 -14.14 -2.21
C LEU A 51 10.43 -14.21 -2.38
N GLN A 52 11.01 -15.40 -2.47
CA GLN A 52 12.44 -15.55 -2.74
C GLN A 52 12.84 -14.86 -4.05
N ARG A 53 12.06 -15.05 -5.11
CA ARG A 53 12.29 -14.35 -6.39
C ARG A 53 12.20 -12.83 -6.23
N LYS A 54 11.17 -12.33 -5.53
CA LYS A 54 10.99 -10.88 -5.29
C LYS A 54 12.11 -10.27 -4.45
N ILE A 55 12.64 -11.00 -3.46
CA ILE A 55 13.74 -10.54 -2.61
C ILE A 55 15.04 -10.45 -3.44
N ARG A 56 15.31 -11.43 -4.31
CA ARG A 56 16.48 -11.40 -5.20
C ARG A 56 16.45 -10.24 -6.18
N LEU A 57 15.27 -9.89 -6.68
CA LEU A 57 15.04 -8.79 -7.62
C LEU A 57 14.65 -7.49 -6.92
N ARG A 58 14.91 -7.34 -5.62
CA ARG A 58 14.53 -6.15 -4.87
C ARG A 58 15.36 -4.95 -5.35
N PRO A 59 14.74 -3.86 -5.85
CA PRO A 59 15.44 -2.63 -6.20
C PRO A 59 16.15 -2.02 -4.98
N ASP A 60 17.26 -1.35 -5.23
CA ASP A 60 17.94 -0.59 -4.18
C ASP A 60 17.22 0.75 -3.89
N ARG A 61 17.65 1.46 -2.85
CA ARG A 61 17.04 2.74 -2.50
C ARG A 61 17.25 3.81 -3.59
N GLN A 62 18.39 3.77 -4.28
CA GLN A 62 18.78 4.79 -5.25
C GLN A 62 17.93 4.70 -6.51
N GLU A 63 17.67 3.49 -7.01
CA GLU A 63 16.77 3.22 -8.12
C GLU A 63 15.35 3.74 -7.82
N LEU A 64 14.85 3.50 -6.61
CA LEU A 64 13.54 4.02 -6.18
C LEU A 64 13.50 5.56 -6.11
N ILE A 65 14.61 6.21 -5.80
CA ILE A 65 14.72 7.68 -5.81
C ILE A 65 14.76 8.20 -7.24
N GLN A 66 15.56 7.57 -8.10
CA GLN A 66 15.67 7.92 -9.51
C GLN A 66 14.33 7.80 -10.23
N GLN A 67 13.53 6.80 -9.88
CA GLN A 67 12.18 6.59 -10.39
C GLN A 67 11.12 7.47 -9.70
N HIS A 68 11.51 8.39 -8.82
CA HIS A 68 10.62 9.27 -8.04
C HIS A 68 9.57 8.55 -7.17
N ILE A 69 9.84 7.30 -6.79
CA ILE A 69 9.02 6.53 -5.85
C ILE A 69 9.34 6.95 -4.41
N LEU A 70 10.63 7.02 -4.07
CA LEU A 70 11.12 7.51 -2.78
C LEU A 70 11.67 8.94 -2.91
N GLN A 71 11.62 9.67 -1.80
CA GLN A 71 12.22 10.99 -1.71
C GLN A 71 13.70 10.87 -1.36
N ASP A 72 14.54 11.68 -2.00
CA ASP A 72 15.96 11.75 -1.63
C ASP A 72 16.16 12.60 -0.37
N THR A 73 15.87 12.01 0.78
CA THR A 73 16.07 12.66 2.08
C THR A 73 16.50 11.65 3.13
N ASN A 74 17.27 12.12 4.12
CA ASN A 74 17.64 11.36 5.32
C ASN A 74 16.70 11.63 6.51
N ILE A 75 15.55 12.26 6.23
CA ILE A 75 14.59 12.66 7.26
C ILE A 75 13.70 11.48 7.62
N ALA A 76 13.29 11.42 8.89
CA ALA A 76 12.42 10.38 9.41
C ALA A 76 11.16 10.21 8.53
N PRO A 77 10.72 8.97 8.23
CA PRO A 77 9.59 8.70 7.34
C PRO A 77 8.31 9.45 7.73
N SER A 78 8.07 9.64 9.03
CA SER A 78 6.90 10.36 9.55
C SER A 78 6.87 11.85 9.19
N LEU A 79 8.03 12.46 8.92
CA LEU A 79 8.15 13.90 8.63
C LEU A 79 8.23 14.23 7.15
N GLN A 80 8.56 13.25 6.29
CA GLN A 80 8.79 13.47 4.86
C GLN A 80 7.59 14.12 4.16
N ALA A 81 6.37 13.67 4.47
CA ALA A 81 5.15 14.22 3.88
C ALA A 81 4.97 15.72 4.21
N ASN A 82 5.13 16.09 5.48
CA ASN A 82 5.01 17.48 5.93
C ASN A 82 6.12 18.36 5.36
N GLN A 83 7.35 17.85 5.30
CA GLN A 83 8.46 18.55 4.68
C GLN A 83 8.19 18.82 3.20
N ASN A 84 7.67 17.85 2.45
CA ASN A 84 7.36 18.03 1.03
C ASN A 84 6.26 19.06 0.80
N LYS A 85 5.22 19.04 1.65
CA LYS A 85 4.17 20.06 1.61
C LYS A 85 4.75 21.46 1.84
N LEU A 86 5.62 21.61 2.83
CA LEU A 86 6.30 22.87 3.12
C LEU A 86 7.22 23.32 1.97
N LYS A 87 8.02 22.40 1.40
CA LYS A 87 8.87 22.68 0.24
C LYS A 87 8.05 23.19 -0.95
N ARG A 88 6.92 22.54 -1.24
CA ARG A 88 6.01 22.96 -2.33
C ARG A 88 5.39 24.32 -2.08
N ALA A 89 4.94 24.61 -0.85
CA ALA A 89 4.38 25.91 -0.50
C ALA A 89 5.41 27.03 -0.71
N ARG A 90 6.62 26.88 -0.15
CA ARG A 90 7.71 27.85 -0.32
C ARG A 90 8.05 28.07 -1.80
N LEU A 91 8.15 27.00 -2.58
CA LEU A 91 8.40 27.12 -4.02
C LEU A 91 7.29 27.85 -4.76
N ALA A 92 6.03 27.65 -4.39
CA ALA A 92 4.92 28.36 -5.00
C ALA A 92 4.96 29.86 -4.67
N ASP A 93 5.23 30.20 -3.41
CA ASP A 93 5.36 31.60 -2.96
C ASP A 93 6.53 32.29 -3.69
N ASP A 94 7.71 31.67 -3.71
CA ASP A 94 8.89 32.19 -4.40
C ASP A 94 8.66 32.38 -5.91
N LEU A 95 7.92 31.46 -6.55
CA LEU A 95 7.58 31.55 -7.96
C LEU A 95 6.58 32.67 -8.23
N ASN A 96 5.59 32.87 -7.35
CA ASN A 96 4.63 33.95 -7.47
C ASN A 96 5.32 35.31 -7.45
N ASP A 97 6.25 35.52 -6.51
CA ASP A 97 7.01 36.77 -6.41
C ASP A 97 7.85 37.04 -7.67
N LYS A 98 8.54 36.00 -8.19
CA LYS A 98 9.35 36.12 -9.41
C LYS A 98 8.51 36.39 -10.66
N LEU A 99 7.33 35.78 -10.74
CA LEU A 99 6.42 36.00 -11.86
C LEU A 99 5.75 37.38 -11.79
N ALA A 100 5.51 37.92 -10.59
CA ALA A 100 4.99 39.28 -10.41
C ALA A 100 5.97 40.34 -10.94
N GLN A 101 7.27 40.09 -10.85
CA GLN A 101 8.34 40.96 -11.36
C GLN A 101 8.84 40.56 -12.75
N ARG A 102 8.01 39.84 -13.53
CA ARG A 102 8.42 39.36 -14.86
C ARG A 102 8.62 40.56 -15.82
N PRO A 103 9.81 40.70 -16.44
CA PRO A 103 10.09 41.78 -17.39
C PRO A 103 9.09 41.78 -18.55
N GLY A 104 8.65 42.97 -18.94
CA GLY A 104 7.84 43.15 -20.13
C GLY A 104 8.62 42.90 -21.43
N PRO A 105 7.94 42.77 -22.59
CA PRO A 105 8.60 42.56 -23.87
C PRO A 105 9.60 43.65 -24.25
N LEU A 106 9.30 44.92 -23.93
CA LEU A 106 10.18 46.05 -24.22
C LEU A 106 11.52 45.95 -23.47
N GLU A 107 11.48 45.62 -22.17
CA GLU A 107 12.68 45.44 -21.34
C GLU A 107 13.59 44.32 -21.85
N LEU A 108 13.02 43.30 -22.49
CA LEU A 108 13.78 42.18 -23.05
C LEU A 108 14.50 42.56 -24.35
N VAL A 109 13.87 43.40 -25.20
CA VAL A 109 14.51 43.97 -26.41
C VAL A 109 15.66 44.89 -26.02
N GLU A 110 15.47 45.78 -25.03
CA GLU A 110 16.54 46.66 -24.52
C GLU A 110 17.75 45.87 -24.00
N LYS A 111 17.51 44.69 -23.44
CA LYS A 111 18.56 43.78 -22.93
C LYS A 111 19.20 42.90 -24.01
N ASN A 112 18.82 43.02 -25.28
CA ASN A 112 19.34 42.26 -26.42
C ASN A 112 19.24 40.72 -26.27
N VAL A 113 18.14 40.24 -25.68
CA VAL A 113 17.88 38.79 -25.47
C VAL A 113 16.64 38.28 -26.23
N LEU A 114 16.06 39.12 -27.10
CA LEU A 114 14.93 38.81 -27.99
C LEU A 114 15.30 39.09 -29.44
#